data_AF-A0A936HN10-F1
#
_entry.id   AF-A0A936HN10-F1
#
_cell.length_a   1.000
_cell.length_b   1.000
_cell.length_c   1.000
_cell.angle_alpha   90.00
_cell.angle_beta   90.00
_cell.angle_gamma   90.00
#
_symmetry.space_group_name_H-M   'P 1'
#
loop_
_entity.id
_entity.type
_entity.pdbx_description
1 polymer ?
#
loop_
_entity_poly.entity_id
_entity_poly.type
_entity_poly.pdbx_seq_one_letter_code
_entity_poly.pdbx_strand_id
1 'polypeptide(L)'
;MTEWDSPRYHYYYMAPLLLLQDFAGDQSLRRRCGMMLEFLLADAATEYLGGSYCGAHSRDGESSTLNPRAAEMNGYINFYLRDTVPIPFADLAFAAISPFRPPEIIREILDRRDLPFVHREVHRSRGKMRFSTEAFTPVAKQTFINRDYAIGSMQGGIQSPIQQHTWDVTFAANRPNNTIVGLNPYASAQELGTFFPEEPDLMLENIGTTKAGYRSPDKWIGGSPFEQVWQHRGTLIAHYHIPPEATYPHVDLFFPNSLDTLIRRDPSGWIICRMEGGMVGVWPFDSSGTWSQLPAGSRYRSGKGYVVETASGKEMEFADFIERLRQRRPSPNSYTTIHSEQLTLQQQRDGSTELLVNGAAAPAIRKGLRMEGPFLECTTNGVVTLRAGAHPGAAVRVLDFSRGRR
;
A
#
# COMPACT_ATOMS: atom_id res chain seq x y z
N MET A 1 3.68 -2.79 14.34
CA MET A 1 4.76 -3.66 13.82
C MET A 1 5.80 -2.77 13.12
N THR A 2 7.08 -3.14 12.97
CA THR A 2 8.05 -2.34 12.15
C THR A 2 8.04 -2.75 10.69
N GLU A 3 7.64 -3.99 10.42
CA GLU A 3 7.41 -4.52 9.07
C GLU A 3 5.90 -4.67 8.90
N TRP A 4 5.25 -3.51 8.85
CA TRP A 4 3.81 -3.36 8.73
C TRP A 4 3.33 -3.86 7.36
N ASP A 5 2.17 -4.52 7.39
CA ASP A 5 1.37 -4.92 6.23
C ASP A 5 2.16 -5.72 5.20
N SER A 6 3.13 -6.49 5.66
CA SER A 6 4.08 -7.07 4.73
C SER A 6 3.47 -8.21 3.92
N PRO A 7 3.35 -8.08 2.58
CA PRO A 7 2.84 -9.16 1.73
C PRO A 7 3.77 -10.39 1.77
N ARG A 8 5.05 -10.18 2.08
CA ARG A 8 6.05 -11.24 2.15
C ARG A 8 6.27 -11.76 3.56
N TYR A 9 6.37 -10.90 4.56
CA TYR A 9 6.78 -11.29 5.91
C TYR A 9 5.61 -11.67 6.82
N HIS A 10 4.38 -11.59 6.34
CA HIS A 10 3.20 -11.98 7.12
C HIS A 10 3.34 -13.36 7.76
N TYR A 11 3.91 -14.33 7.04
CA TYR A 11 4.08 -15.70 7.54
C TYR A 11 5.07 -15.83 8.70
N TYR A 12 6.07 -14.94 8.79
CA TYR A 12 6.98 -14.86 9.94
C TYR A 12 6.28 -14.45 11.24
N TYR A 13 5.06 -13.89 11.14
CA TYR A 13 4.21 -13.62 12.30
C TYR A 13 3.21 -14.76 12.54
N MET A 14 2.57 -15.25 11.48
CA MET A 14 1.51 -16.27 11.58
C MET A 14 2.01 -17.58 12.16
N ALA A 15 3.11 -18.15 11.63
CA ALA A 15 3.56 -19.48 12.06
C ALA A 15 3.96 -19.53 13.54
N PRO A 16 4.78 -18.60 14.09
CA PRO A 16 5.08 -18.60 15.52
C PRO A 16 3.86 -18.38 16.41
N LEU A 17 2.90 -17.55 15.98
CA LEU A 17 1.67 -17.31 16.75
C LEU A 17 0.77 -18.54 16.81
N LEU A 18 0.68 -19.31 15.72
CA LEU A 18 -0.03 -20.60 15.70
C LEU A 18 0.61 -21.57 16.69
N LEU A 19 1.93 -21.73 16.65
CA LEU A 19 2.65 -22.61 17.57
C LEU A 19 2.45 -22.20 19.04
N LEU A 20 2.49 -20.91 19.35
CA LEU A 20 2.24 -20.43 20.71
C LEU A 20 0.78 -20.64 21.14
N GLN A 21 -0.19 -20.40 20.25
CA GLN A 21 -1.60 -20.60 20.55
C GLN A 21 -1.95 -22.09 20.77
N ASP A 22 -1.25 -23.00 20.10
CA ASP A 22 -1.50 -24.44 20.20
C ASP A 22 -0.76 -25.10 21.36
N PHE A 23 0.49 -24.70 21.61
CA PHE A 23 1.39 -25.45 22.49
C PHE A 23 1.86 -24.69 23.74
N ALA A 24 1.62 -23.38 23.88
CA ALA A 24 2.02 -22.69 25.10
C ALA A 24 1.30 -23.25 26.34
N GLY A 25 2.03 -23.42 27.45
CA GLY A 25 1.44 -23.86 28.72
C GLY A 25 0.60 -22.77 29.42
N ASP A 26 0.85 -21.50 29.10
CA ASP A 26 0.13 -20.35 29.66
C ASP A 26 -1.14 -20.05 28.83
N GLN A 27 -2.31 -20.18 29.45
CA GLN A 27 -3.61 -19.95 28.82
C GLN A 27 -3.82 -18.48 28.38
N SER A 28 -3.29 -17.51 29.12
CA SER A 28 -3.35 -16.09 28.78
C SER A 28 -2.53 -15.81 27.52
N LEU A 29 -1.33 -16.39 27.41
CA LEU A 29 -0.51 -16.29 26.21
C LEU A 29 -1.21 -16.91 25.00
N ARG A 30 -1.74 -18.13 25.13
CA ARG A 30 -2.48 -18.80 24.04
C ARG A 30 -3.62 -17.94 23.52
N ARG A 31 -4.41 -17.37 24.42
CA ARG A 31 -5.55 -16.50 24.09
C ARG A 31 -5.08 -15.25 23.35
N ARG A 32 -4.01 -14.60 23.81
CA ARG A 32 -3.45 -13.40 23.16
C ARG A 32 -2.89 -13.71 21.78
N CYS A 33 -2.26 -14.86 21.60
CA CYS A 33 -1.78 -15.33 20.29
C CYS A 33 -2.95 -15.57 19.33
N GLY A 34 -4.02 -16.24 19.80
CA GLY A 34 -5.26 -16.39 19.02
C GLY A 34 -5.88 -15.05 18.62
N MET A 35 -5.94 -14.08 19.53
CA MET A 35 -6.41 -12.73 19.22
C MET A 35 -5.50 -12.00 18.23
N MET A 36 -4.18 -12.21 18.29
CA MET A 36 -3.25 -11.63 17.32
C MET A 36 -3.43 -12.24 15.93
N LEU A 37 -3.68 -13.55 15.84
CA LEU A 37 -4.02 -14.23 14.58
C LEU A 37 -5.33 -13.69 13.99
N GLU A 38 -6.37 -13.51 14.81
CA GLU A 38 -7.61 -12.85 14.40
C GLU A 38 -7.35 -11.42 13.88
N PHE A 39 -6.52 -10.64 14.58
CA PHE A 39 -6.17 -9.29 14.19
C PHE A 39 -5.43 -9.24 12.84
N LEU A 40 -4.38 -10.05 12.68
CA LEU A 40 -3.58 -10.09 11.45
C LEU A 40 -4.40 -10.49 10.23
N LEU A 41 -5.32 -11.46 10.38
CA LEU A 41 -6.21 -11.86 9.29
C LEU A 41 -7.28 -10.81 8.99
N ALA A 42 -7.78 -10.09 10.01
CA ALA A 42 -8.76 -9.03 9.81
C ALA A 42 -8.15 -7.82 9.09
N ASP A 43 -6.92 -7.45 9.47
CA ASP A 43 -6.11 -6.41 8.84
C ASP A 43 -5.81 -6.75 7.37
N ALA A 44 -5.41 -8.00 7.12
CA ALA A 44 -5.28 -8.56 5.78
C ALA A 44 -6.56 -8.45 4.95
N ALA A 45 -7.68 -8.85 5.57
CA ALA A 45 -8.99 -8.85 4.95
C ALA A 45 -9.49 -7.44 4.62
N THR A 46 -9.07 -6.40 5.35
CA THR A 46 -9.49 -5.03 5.05
C THR A 46 -8.85 -4.48 3.77
N GLU A 47 -7.67 -4.95 3.39
CA GLU A 47 -6.92 -4.47 2.21
C GLU A 47 -6.77 -5.49 1.09
N TYR A 48 -7.54 -6.58 1.15
CA TYR A 48 -7.60 -7.57 0.10
C TYR A 48 -8.60 -7.19 -1.01
N LEU A 49 -8.23 -7.31 -2.27
CA LEU A 49 -9.15 -7.10 -3.40
C LEU A 49 -8.92 -8.13 -4.50
N GLY A 50 -9.94 -8.96 -4.73
CA GLY A 50 -10.00 -9.83 -5.92
C GLY A 50 -8.83 -10.82 -6.07
N GLY A 51 -8.11 -11.17 -5.00
CA GLY A 51 -6.90 -12.00 -5.08
C GLY A 51 -5.59 -11.26 -4.83
N SER A 52 -5.64 -9.95 -4.63
CA SER A 52 -4.47 -9.09 -4.42
C SER A 52 -4.48 -8.46 -3.03
N TYR A 53 -3.31 -8.31 -2.44
CA TYR A 53 -3.08 -7.44 -1.29
C TYR A 53 -2.70 -6.05 -1.80
N CYS A 54 -3.34 -4.99 -1.28
CA CYS A 54 -3.34 -3.66 -1.91
C CYS A 54 -2.73 -2.59 -1.01
N GLY A 55 -2.37 -1.46 -1.62
CA GLY A 55 -1.98 -0.26 -0.90
C GLY A 55 -0.49 -0.19 -0.56
N ALA A 56 -0.15 0.71 0.35
CA ALA A 56 1.23 0.83 0.81
C ALA A 56 1.55 -0.29 1.81
N HIS A 57 2.76 -0.83 1.71
CA HIS A 57 3.27 -1.85 2.63
C HIS A 57 4.78 -1.80 2.75
N SER A 58 5.31 -2.40 3.82
CA SER A 58 6.74 -2.63 3.97
C SER A 58 7.10 -4.10 3.73
N ARG A 59 8.36 -4.36 3.39
CA ARG A 59 8.85 -5.73 3.12
C ARG A 59 8.07 -6.42 2.00
N ASP A 60 8.02 -5.78 0.84
CA ASP A 60 7.51 -6.41 -0.37
C ASP A 60 8.53 -7.40 -0.99
N GLY A 61 8.06 -8.30 -1.84
CA GLY A 61 8.88 -9.13 -2.70
C GLY A 61 8.92 -8.61 -4.14
N GLU A 62 10.05 -8.80 -4.83
CA GLU A 62 10.14 -8.44 -6.26
C GLU A 62 9.06 -9.10 -7.11
N SER A 63 8.64 -10.32 -6.74
CA SER A 63 7.54 -11.05 -7.39
C SER A 63 6.17 -10.43 -7.15
N SER A 64 5.92 -9.87 -5.96
CA SER A 64 4.62 -9.33 -5.57
C SER A 64 4.44 -7.85 -5.87
N THR A 65 5.52 -7.08 -5.99
CA THR A 65 5.46 -5.64 -6.29
C THR A 65 4.76 -5.33 -7.61
N LEU A 66 5.06 -6.09 -8.67
CA LEU A 66 4.36 -5.95 -9.94
C LEU A 66 3.19 -6.91 -10.09
N ASN A 67 3.12 -7.97 -9.28
CA ASN A 67 2.04 -8.95 -9.30
C ASN A 67 1.51 -9.20 -7.89
N PRO A 68 0.65 -8.32 -7.34
CA PRO A 68 0.20 -8.41 -5.95
C PRO A 68 -0.51 -9.72 -5.60
N ARG A 69 -1.00 -10.45 -6.62
CA ARG A 69 -1.58 -11.80 -6.47
C ARG A 69 -0.57 -12.84 -6.00
N ALA A 70 0.72 -12.63 -6.28
CA ALA A 70 1.81 -13.51 -5.89
C ALA A 70 2.34 -13.28 -4.47
N ALA A 71 1.77 -12.32 -3.72
CA ALA A 71 2.13 -12.08 -2.32
C ALA A 71 1.95 -13.35 -1.47
N GLU A 72 2.95 -13.72 -0.68
CA GLU A 72 2.92 -14.91 0.18
C GLU A 72 1.79 -14.85 1.22
N MET A 73 1.44 -13.64 1.68
CA MET A 73 0.28 -13.39 2.55
C MET A 73 -1.04 -13.88 1.96
N ASN A 74 -1.19 -13.86 0.63
CA ASN A 74 -2.36 -14.43 -0.02
C ASN A 74 -2.49 -15.94 0.25
N GLY A 75 -1.40 -16.66 0.56
CA GLY A 75 -1.48 -18.07 0.96
C GLY A 75 -2.31 -18.27 2.23
N TYR A 76 -2.08 -17.46 3.27
CA TYR A 76 -2.87 -17.52 4.51
C TYR A 76 -4.29 -17.02 4.33
N ILE A 77 -4.49 -15.94 3.57
CA ILE A 77 -5.82 -15.41 3.25
C ILE A 77 -6.64 -16.49 2.52
N ASN A 78 -6.09 -17.08 1.46
CA ASN A 78 -6.80 -18.09 0.70
C ASN A 78 -7.07 -19.35 1.53
N PHE A 79 -6.10 -19.80 2.33
CA PHE A 79 -6.28 -20.97 3.19
C PHE A 79 -7.39 -20.79 4.21
N TYR A 80 -7.37 -19.69 4.96
CA TYR A 80 -8.32 -19.48 6.05
C TYR A 80 -9.67 -18.91 5.62
N LEU A 81 -9.70 -18.08 4.56
CA LEU A 81 -10.85 -17.26 4.22
C LEU A 81 -11.49 -17.61 2.86
N ARG A 82 -10.81 -18.40 2.03
CA ARG A 82 -11.33 -18.87 0.73
C ARG A 82 -11.37 -20.39 0.58
N ASP A 83 -10.89 -21.13 1.59
CA ASP A 83 -10.78 -22.60 1.57
C ASP A 83 -10.01 -23.12 0.33
N THR A 84 -8.96 -22.40 -0.09
CA THR A 84 -8.09 -22.76 -1.24
C THR A 84 -6.60 -22.52 -0.93
N VAL A 85 -5.70 -23.18 -1.68
CA VAL A 85 -4.24 -23.04 -1.49
C VAL A 85 -3.53 -22.84 -2.84
N PRO A 86 -3.69 -21.68 -3.50
CA PRO A 86 -3.04 -21.40 -4.78
C PRO A 86 -1.53 -21.14 -4.64
N ILE A 87 -1.05 -20.82 -3.44
CA ILE A 87 0.35 -20.48 -3.15
C ILE A 87 0.84 -21.39 -2.01
N PRO A 88 1.28 -22.62 -2.31
CA PRO A 88 1.81 -23.51 -1.30
C PRO A 88 3.24 -23.10 -0.91
N PHE A 89 3.48 -22.92 0.38
CA PHE A 89 4.82 -22.82 0.96
C PHE A 89 4.87 -23.56 2.29
N ALA A 90 6.08 -23.92 2.73
CA ALA A 90 6.28 -24.84 3.85
C ALA A 90 5.56 -24.39 5.14
N ASP A 91 5.62 -23.10 5.46
CA ASP A 91 5.04 -22.54 6.69
C ASP A 91 3.50 -22.61 6.73
N LEU A 92 2.83 -22.76 5.58
CA LEU A 92 1.38 -22.96 5.55
C LEU A 92 0.98 -24.31 6.16
N ALA A 93 1.90 -25.28 6.24
CA ALA A 93 1.66 -26.54 6.94
C ALA A 93 1.31 -26.32 8.43
N PHE A 94 1.87 -25.30 9.08
CA PHE A 94 1.51 -24.95 10.46
C PHE A 94 0.05 -24.52 10.58
N ALA A 95 -0.47 -23.79 9.59
CA ALA A 95 -1.89 -23.44 9.55
C ALA A 95 -2.78 -24.66 9.32
N ALA A 96 -2.33 -25.61 8.48
CA ALA A 96 -3.07 -26.83 8.17
C ALA A 96 -3.23 -27.78 9.37
N ILE A 97 -2.20 -27.91 10.20
CA ILE A 97 -2.23 -28.79 11.38
C ILE A 97 -2.78 -28.10 12.64
N SER A 98 -2.85 -26.78 12.64
CA SER A 98 -3.39 -26.02 13.78
C SER A 98 -4.92 -26.14 13.86
N PRO A 99 -5.49 -26.30 15.07
CA PRO A 99 -6.93 -26.18 15.30
C PRO A 99 -7.47 -24.75 15.17
N PHE A 100 -6.62 -23.72 15.04
CA PHE A 100 -7.07 -22.33 14.92
C PHE A 100 -8.01 -22.13 13.73
N ARG A 101 -9.16 -21.53 13.97
CA ARG A 101 -10.08 -21.07 12.93
C ARG A 101 -10.49 -19.63 13.21
N PRO A 102 -10.34 -18.70 12.25
CA PRO A 102 -10.80 -17.33 12.43
C PRO A 102 -12.33 -17.29 12.54
N PRO A 103 -12.90 -16.31 13.26
CA PRO A 103 -14.34 -16.10 13.28
C PRO A 103 -14.86 -15.65 11.90
N GLU A 104 -16.10 -16.06 11.57
CA GLU A 104 -16.75 -15.83 10.27
C GLU A 104 -16.77 -14.34 9.87
N ILE A 105 -16.87 -13.43 10.85
CA ILE A 105 -16.80 -11.99 10.61
C ILE A 105 -15.60 -11.55 9.78
N ILE A 106 -14.46 -12.25 9.85
CA ILE A 106 -13.27 -11.91 9.06
C ILE A 106 -13.48 -12.26 7.59
N ARG A 107 -14.15 -13.38 7.29
CA ARG A 107 -14.56 -13.75 5.92
C ARG A 107 -15.56 -12.75 5.36
N GLU A 108 -16.54 -12.36 6.17
CA GLU A 108 -17.50 -11.32 5.80
C GLU A 108 -16.80 -9.99 5.45
N ILE A 109 -15.84 -9.54 6.27
CA ILE A 109 -15.06 -8.32 5.99
C ILE A 109 -14.34 -8.41 4.64
N LEU A 110 -13.75 -9.56 4.34
CA LEU A 110 -13.01 -9.78 3.10
C LEU A 110 -13.90 -9.65 1.85
N ASP A 111 -15.16 -10.04 1.93
CA ASP A 111 -16.10 -10.01 0.80
C ASP A 111 -16.81 -8.67 0.60
N ARG A 112 -16.82 -7.80 1.61
CA ARG A 112 -17.58 -6.55 1.56
C ARG A 112 -16.84 -5.47 0.77
N ARG A 113 -17.05 -5.47 -0.56
CA ARG A 113 -16.52 -4.48 -1.51
C ARG A 113 -17.59 -3.68 -2.26
N ASP A 114 -18.87 -3.96 -2.03
CA ASP A 114 -19.97 -3.33 -2.76
C ASP A 114 -20.11 -1.82 -2.51
N LEU A 115 -19.70 -1.35 -1.33
CA LEU A 115 -19.67 0.07 -1.00
C LEU A 115 -18.22 0.54 -0.88
N PRO A 116 -17.87 1.70 -1.46
CA PRO A 116 -16.54 2.25 -1.33
C PRO A 116 -16.25 2.64 0.13
N PHE A 117 -15.04 2.38 0.60
CA PHE A 117 -14.59 2.78 1.94
C PHE A 117 -13.13 3.22 1.97
N VAL A 118 -12.76 3.93 3.03
CA VAL A 118 -11.37 4.26 3.35
C VAL A 118 -10.97 3.49 4.60
N HIS A 119 -9.82 2.83 4.54
CA HIS A 119 -9.09 2.32 5.69
C HIS A 119 -7.86 3.17 5.94
N ARG A 120 -7.55 3.49 7.20
CA ARG A 120 -6.40 4.29 7.61
C ARG A 120 -5.66 3.60 8.73
N GLU A 121 -4.35 3.68 8.70
CA GLU A 121 -3.50 3.04 9.70
C GLU A 121 -2.30 3.91 10.03
N VAL A 122 -1.82 3.79 11.27
CA VAL A 122 -0.58 4.42 11.74
C VAL A 122 0.34 3.37 12.33
N HIS A 123 1.44 3.16 11.61
CA HIS A 123 2.54 2.28 11.96
C HIS A 123 3.75 3.08 12.43
N ARG A 124 4.88 2.38 12.59
CA ARG A 124 6.19 2.99 12.83
C ARG A 124 7.17 2.52 11.76
N SER A 125 8.14 3.37 11.43
CA SER A 125 9.25 3.03 10.54
C SER A 125 10.07 1.87 11.08
N ARG A 126 10.96 1.32 10.25
CA ARG A 126 12.09 0.53 10.74
C ARG A 126 12.96 1.40 11.66
N GLY A 127 13.62 0.77 12.62
CA GLY A 127 14.52 1.46 13.55
C GLY A 127 15.68 2.10 12.80
N LYS A 128 15.91 3.39 13.04
CA LYS A 128 16.97 4.18 12.40
C LYS A 128 18.18 4.23 13.33
N MET A 129 19.32 3.74 12.85
CA MET A 129 20.58 3.62 13.58
C MET A 129 21.52 4.80 13.31
N ARG A 130 21.51 5.34 12.09
CA ARG A 130 22.35 6.47 11.66
C ARG A 130 21.54 7.48 10.85
N PHE A 131 22.10 8.69 10.71
CA PHE A 131 21.58 9.76 9.85
C PHE A 131 20.16 10.25 10.19
N SER A 132 19.69 9.97 11.41
CA SER A 132 18.41 10.41 11.94
C SER A 132 18.56 10.74 13.42
N THR A 133 17.92 11.81 13.87
CA THR A 133 17.78 12.14 15.30
C THR A 133 16.64 11.37 15.96
N GLU A 134 15.73 10.80 15.17
CA GLU A 134 14.61 9.98 15.63
C GLU A 134 14.89 8.49 15.38
N ALA A 135 14.68 7.65 16.39
CA ALA A 135 14.83 6.19 16.26
C ALA A 135 13.70 5.57 15.42
N PHE A 136 12.50 6.14 15.46
CA PHE A 136 11.33 5.68 14.72
C PHE A 136 10.48 6.88 14.31
N THR A 137 10.00 6.90 13.06
CA THR A 137 8.99 7.87 12.58
C THR A 137 7.62 7.21 12.47
N PRO A 138 6.52 7.95 12.68
CA PRO A 138 5.18 7.44 12.36
C PRO A 138 5.06 7.20 10.85
N VAL A 139 4.35 6.15 10.48
CA VAL A 139 4.01 5.84 9.08
C VAL A 139 2.49 5.85 8.96
N ALA A 140 1.95 6.87 8.32
CA ALA A 140 0.52 7.02 8.13
C ALA A 140 0.17 6.55 6.72
N LYS A 141 -0.69 5.56 6.62
CA LYS A 141 -1.19 5.04 5.35
C LYS A 141 -2.70 5.14 5.27
N GLN A 142 -3.19 5.16 4.04
CA GLN A 142 -4.60 5.03 3.74
C GLN A 142 -4.79 4.17 2.51
N THR A 143 -5.91 3.47 2.45
CA THR A 143 -6.32 2.70 1.28
C THR A 143 -7.81 2.95 1.05
N PHE A 144 -8.15 3.40 -0.15
CA PHE A 144 -9.51 3.55 -0.63
C PHE A 144 -9.86 2.38 -1.53
N ILE A 145 -10.93 1.66 -1.19
CA ILE A 145 -11.26 0.37 -1.80
C ILE A 145 -12.73 0.39 -2.19
N ASN A 146 -13.02 -0.13 -3.38
CA ASN A 146 -14.36 -0.52 -3.83
C ASN A 146 -14.30 -1.88 -4.54
N ARG A 147 -15.37 -2.25 -5.25
CA ARG A 147 -15.46 -3.54 -5.93
C ARG A 147 -14.55 -3.69 -7.16
N ASP A 148 -14.11 -2.58 -7.75
CA ASP A 148 -13.44 -2.54 -9.05
C ASP A 148 -11.94 -2.25 -8.90
N TYR A 149 -11.54 -1.49 -7.88
CA TYR A 149 -10.15 -1.18 -7.60
C TYR A 149 -9.91 -0.78 -6.13
N ALA A 150 -8.64 -0.79 -5.76
CA ALA A 150 -8.08 -0.20 -4.56
C ALA A 150 -6.99 0.79 -4.96
N ILE A 151 -6.90 1.93 -4.29
CA ILE A 151 -5.78 2.85 -4.37
C ILE A 151 -5.31 3.13 -2.95
N GLY A 152 -4.03 2.92 -2.68
CA GLY A 152 -3.48 3.15 -1.34
C GLY A 152 -2.11 3.79 -1.39
N SER A 153 -1.78 4.50 -0.33
CA SER A 153 -0.53 5.22 -0.20
C SER A 153 -0.13 5.41 1.27
N MET A 154 1.16 5.63 1.49
CA MET A 154 1.67 6.27 2.69
C MET A 154 2.25 7.66 2.34
N GLN A 155 2.75 8.40 3.33
CA GLN A 155 3.21 9.79 3.13
C GLN A 155 4.44 9.96 2.22
N GLY A 156 5.12 8.86 1.87
CA GLY A 156 6.42 8.89 1.19
C GLY A 156 7.61 8.94 2.14
N GLY A 157 8.77 9.30 1.60
CA GLY A 157 10.06 9.22 2.26
C GLY A 157 10.52 7.78 2.51
N ILE A 158 11.73 7.62 3.05
CA ILE A 158 12.27 6.31 3.42
C ILE A 158 11.80 5.90 4.82
N GLN A 159 10.85 4.98 4.90
CA GLN A 159 10.29 4.44 6.14
C GLN A 159 10.76 3.01 6.43
N SER A 160 11.05 2.24 5.38
CA SER A 160 11.58 0.87 5.46
C SER A 160 12.68 0.68 4.40
N PRO A 161 13.78 -0.02 4.72
CA PRO A 161 14.88 -0.19 3.79
C PRO A 161 14.53 -1.17 2.67
N ILE A 162 15.01 -0.90 1.45
CA ILE A 162 15.10 -1.82 0.29
C ILE A 162 13.75 -2.29 -0.29
N GLN A 163 12.79 -2.66 0.56
CA GLN A 163 11.58 -3.40 0.22
C GLN A 163 10.31 -2.63 0.57
N GLN A 164 10.35 -1.30 0.45
CA GLN A 164 9.20 -0.43 0.66
C GLN A 164 8.33 -0.40 -0.60
N HIS A 165 7.01 -0.27 -0.40
CA HIS A 165 6.03 -0.02 -1.44
C HIS A 165 5.19 1.20 -1.02
N THR A 166 5.39 2.34 -1.69
CA THR A 166 4.86 3.62 -1.20
C THR A 166 3.39 3.84 -1.58
N TRP A 167 2.98 3.42 -2.78
CA TRP A 167 1.62 3.59 -3.28
C TRP A 167 1.32 2.70 -4.49
N ASP A 168 0.05 2.35 -4.70
CA ASP A 168 -0.42 1.70 -5.92
C ASP A 168 -1.88 1.98 -6.25
N VAL A 169 -2.27 1.58 -7.46
CA VAL A 169 -3.66 1.27 -7.81
C VAL A 169 -3.75 -0.20 -8.20
N THR A 170 -4.44 -1.00 -7.41
CA THR A 170 -4.69 -2.42 -7.68
C THR A 170 -6.11 -2.63 -8.23
N PHE A 171 -6.24 -3.33 -9.35
CA PHE A 171 -7.52 -3.63 -10.00
C PHE A 171 -8.13 -4.93 -9.46
N ALA A 172 -9.45 -4.99 -9.32
CA ALA A 172 -10.20 -6.19 -8.96
C ALA A 172 -10.33 -7.17 -10.15
N ALA A 173 -9.19 -7.65 -10.65
CA ALA A 173 -9.11 -8.50 -11.82
C ALA A 173 -8.40 -9.82 -11.52
N ASN A 174 -8.94 -10.93 -12.03
CA ASN A 174 -8.27 -12.23 -12.00
C ASN A 174 -7.24 -12.34 -13.14
N ARG A 175 -6.30 -11.39 -13.19
CA ARG A 175 -5.25 -11.30 -14.22
C ARG A 175 -3.91 -11.02 -13.54
N PRO A 176 -2.78 -11.51 -14.10
CA PRO A 176 -1.47 -11.19 -13.55
C PRO A 176 -1.19 -9.69 -13.65
N ASN A 177 -0.32 -9.22 -12.76
CA ASN A 177 0.17 -7.85 -12.74
C ASN A 177 -0.94 -6.79 -12.65
N ASN A 178 -2.02 -7.05 -11.93
CA ASN A 178 -3.20 -6.18 -11.86
C ASN A 178 -2.99 -4.88 -11.05
N THR A 179 -1.85 -4.20 -11.21
CA THR A 179 -1.52 -2.97 -10.47
C THR A 179 -0.82 -1.93 -11.33
N ILE A 180 -0.96 -0.65 -10.95
CA ILE A 180 -0.17 0.49 -11.40
C ILE A 180 0.58 1.04 -10.19
N VAL A 181 1.90 1.11 -10.30
CA VAL A 181 2.80 1.58 -9.24
C VAL A 181 3.82 2.55 -9.82
N GLY A 182 4.28 3.49 -9.00
CA GLY A 182 5.41 4.36 -9.35
C GLY A 182 6.56 4.29 -8.36
N LEU A 183 7.78 4.50 -8.85
CA LEU A 183 8.99 4.47 -8.03
C LEU A 183 10.08 5.38 -8.59
N ASN A 184 10.74 6.13 -7.71
CA ASN A 184 12.11 6.60 -7.96
C ASN A 184 13.09 5.52 -7.46
N PRO A 185 13.95 4.93 -8.30
CA PRO A 185 14.76 3.76 -7.95
C PRO A 185 15.98 4.12 -7.09
N TYR A 186 15.80 4.94 -6.06
CA TYR A 186 16.84 5.42 -5.17
C TYR A 186 17.65 4.29 -4.54
N ALA A 187 18.98 4.42 -4.55
CA ALA A 187 19.88 3.49 -3.88
C ALA A 187 21.06 4.29 -3.32
N SER A 188 21.40 4.09 -2.04
CA SER A 188 22.53 4.77 -1.44
C SER A 188 23.08 4.02 -0.23
N ALA A 189 24.36 4.23 0.04
CA ALA A 189 24.98 3.80 1.30
C ALA A 189 24.28 4.47 2.49
N GLN A 190 23.85 5.72 2.35
CA GLN A 190 23.14 6.45 3.41
C GLN A 190 21.83 5.76 3.82
N GLU A 191 20.98 5.31 2.87
CA GLU A 191 19.78 4.52 3.19
C GLU A 191 20.15 3.26 3.97
N LEU A 192 21.11 2.49 3.44
CA LEU A 192 21.51 1.23 4.05
C LEU A 192 22.04 1.46 5.47
N GLY A 193 22.94 2.43 5.64
CA GLY A 193 23.52 2.81 6.93
C GLY A 193 22.50 3.36 7.93
N THR A 194 21.37 3.91 7.46
CA THR A 194 20.25 4.30 8.34
C THR A 194 19.62 3.09 9.02
N PHE A 195 19.51 1.93 8.38
CA PHE A 195 18.70 0.81 8.91
C PHE A 195 19.50 -0.44 9.28
N PHE A 196 20.76 -0.53 8.89
CA PHE A 196 21.60 -1.70 9.06
C PHE A 196 22.88 -1.37 9.84
N PRO A 197 23.35 -2.27 10.72
CA PRO A 197 24.53 -2.03 11.56
C PRO A 197 25.85 -2.07 10.78
N GLU A 198 25.90 -2.67 9.61
CA GLU A 198 27.08 -2.80 8.76
C GLU A 198 27.67 -1.44 8.33
N GLU A 199 28.92 -1.47 7.87
CA GLU A 199 29.57 -0.30 7.26
C GLU A 199 28.82 0.04 5.95
N PRO A 200 28.29 1.27 5.79
CA PRO A 200 27.39 1.61 4.70
C PRO A 200 27.92 1.39 3.28
N ASP A 201 29.17 1.75 3.02
CA ASP A 201 29.76 1.68 1.68
C ASP A 201 30.05 0.23 1.29
N LEU A 202 30.60 -0.56 2.21
CA LEU A 202 30.78 -2.01 2.05
C LEU A 202 29.44 -2.71 1.87
N MET A 203 28.39 -2.26 2.56
CA MET A 203 27.05 -2.81 2.37
C MET A 203 26.53 -2.49 0.97
N LEU A 204 26.65 -1.25 0.49
CA LEU A 204 26.23 -0.87 -0.87
C LEU A 204 27.00 -1.63 -1.95
N GLU A 205 28.29 -1.89 -1.73
CA GLU A 205 29.11 -2.69 -2.64
C GLU A 205 28.57 -4.13 -2.72
N ASN A 206 28.27 -4.74 -1.57
CA ASN A 206 27.93 -6.16 -1.48
C ASN A 206 26.43 -6.47 -1.59
N ILE A 207 25.54 -5.47 -1.51
CA ILE A 207 24.09 -5.68 -1.47
C ILE A 207 23.55 -6.45 -2.69
N GLY A 208 24.21 -6.33 -3.85
CA GLY A 208 23.84 -7.06 -5.06
C GLY A 208 23.89 -8.59 -4.90
N THR A 209 24.64 -9.12 -3.93
CA THR A 209 24.71 -10.56 -3.64
C THR A 209 23.43 -11.10 -2.99
N THR A 210 22.68 -10.26 -2.29
CA THR A 210 21.46 -10.65 -1.56
C THR A 210 20.20 -10.00 -2.11
N LYS A 211 20.34 -8.86 -2.78
CA LYS A 211 19.29 -8.05 -3.40
C LYS A 211 19.79 -7.51 -4.74
N ALA A 212 19.90 -8.39 -5.73
CA ALA A 212 20.46 -8.09 -7.05
C ALA A 212 19.85 -6.83 -7.70
N GLY A 213 18.55 -6.60 -7.51
CA GLY A 213 17.84 -5.44 -8.05
C GLY A 213 18.09 -4.11 -7.32
N TYR A 214 18.68 -4.09 -6.12
CA TYR A 214 18.68 -2.87 -5.28
C TYR A 214 19.38 -1.66 -5.94
N ARG A 215 20.48 -1.89 -6.66
CA ARG A 215 21.24 -0.85 -7.40
C ARG A 215 20.80 -0.73 -8.86
N SER A 216 19.67 -1.31 -9.24
CA SER A 216 19.19 -1.21 -10.62
C SER A 216 18.45 0.12 -10.82
N PRO A 217 18.75 0.88 -11.90
CA PRO A 217 17.91 2.00 -12.33
C PRO A 217 16.50 1.57 -12.75
N ASP A 218 16.27 0.26 -12.88
CA ASP A 218 15.05 -0.35 -13.39
C ASP A 218 14.29 -1.15 -12.34
N LYS A 219 14.64 -1.03 -11.06
CA LYS A 219 13.92 -1.71 -9.98
C LYS A 219 12.51 -1.14 -9.79
N TRP A 220 11.64 -1.94 -9.18
CA TRP A 220 10.25 -1.57 -8.87
C TRP A 220 9.93 -1.53 -7.39
N ILE A 221 10.92 -1.86 -6.55
CA ILE A 221 10.76 -1.94 -5.10
C ILE A 221 11.77 -1.01 -4.41
N GLY A 222 11.33 -0.34 -3.34
CA GLY A 222 12.14 0.58 -2.56
C GLY A 222 11.37 1.85 -2.17
N GLY A 223 12.03 2.69 -1.40
CA GLY A 223 11.56 4.03 -1.08
C GLY A 223 12.52 5.07 -1.64
N SER A 224 12.10 6.33 -1.64
CA SER A 224 12.95 7.46 -2.03
C SER A 224 12.90 8.56 -0.98
N PRO A 225 14.03 9.22 -0.64
CA PRO A 225 13.98 10.39 0.23
C PRO A 225 13.38 11.61 -0.49
N PHE A 226 13.22 11.53 -1.81
CA PHE A 226 12.70 12.60 -2.65
C PHE A 226 11.19 12.53 -2.85
N GLU A 227 10.54 11.46 -2.37
CA GLU A 227 9.11 11.23 -2.62
C GLU A 227 8.23 11.81 -1.50
N GLN A 228 7.19 12.51 -1.90
CA GLN A 228 6.08 12.94 -1.06
C GLN A 228 4.79 12.50 -1.73
N VAL A 229 3.96 11.77 -0.99
CA VAL A 229 2.73 11.21 -1.53
C VAL A 229 1.55 11.62 -0.65
N TRP A 230 0.51 12.10 -1.30
CA TRP A 230 -0.74 12.46 -0.67
C TRP A 230 -1.89 11.81 -1.41
N GLN A 231 -2.90 11.41 -0.66
CA GLN A 231 -4.08 10.77 -1.21
C GLN A 231 -5.34 11.29 -0.52
N HIS A 232 -6.43 11.35 -1.28
CA HIS A 232 -7.77 11.44 -0.75
C HIS A 232 -8.69 10.58 -1.60
N ARG A 233 -9.20 9.50 -1.00
CA ARG A 233 -10.07 8.54 -1.68
C ARG A 233 -9.43 8.06 -3.00
N GLY A 234 -10.11 8.26 -4.13
CA GLY A 234 -9.70 7.84 -5.47
C GLY A 234 -8.62 8.70 -6.13
N THR A 235 -8.13 9.73 -5.45
CA THR A 235 -7.21 10.72 -6.02
C THR A 235 -5.90 10.73 -5.26
N LEU A 236 -4.78 10.69 -5.98
CA LEU A 236 -3.43 10.64 -5.41
C LEU A 236 -2.49 11.59 -6.14
N ILE A 237 -1.58 12.21 -5.39
CA ILE A 237 -0.47 12.99 -5.92
C ILE A 237 0.82 12.38 -5.38
N ALA A 238 1.69 11.96 -6.29
CA ALA A 238 3.04 11.53 -5.96
C ALA A 238 4.03 12.54 -6.56
N HIS A 239 4.68 13.32 -5.72
CA HIS A 239 5.68 14.30 -6.11
C HIS A 239 7.08 13.79 -5.77
N TYR A 240 8.00 13.92 -6.73
CA TYR A 240 9.39 13.50 -6.55
C TYR A 240 10.31 14.69 -6.78
N HIS A 241 10.87 15.23 -5.69
CA HIS A 241 11.84 16.32 -5.75
C HIS A 241 13.27 15.76 -5.90
N ILE A 242 13.54 15.19 -7.08
CA ILE A 242 14.80 14.47 -7.33
C ILE A 242 15.87 15.46 -7.81
N PRO A 243 17.01 15.57 -7.11
CA PRO A 243 18.12 16.40 -7.55
C PRO A 243 18.72 15.90 -8.87
N PRO A 244 19.19 16.78 -9.78
CA PRO A 244 19.84 16.37 -11.03
C PRO A 244 21.07 15.46 -10.83
N GLU A 245 21.75 15.60 -9.69
CA GLU A 245 22.93 14.83 -9.29
C GLU A 245 22.60 13.48 -8.65
N ALA A 246 21.32 13.18 -8.40
CA ALA A 246 20.92 11.88 -7.89
C ALA A 246 21.36 10.76 -8.85
N THR A 247 21.76 9.61 -8.31
CA THR A 247 22.25 8.47 -9.10
C THR A 247 21.28 8.07 -10.22
N TYR A 248 19.98 8.16 -9.94
CA TYR A 248 18.90 7.88 -10.89
C TYR A 248 17.88 9.03 -10.84
N PRO A 249 18.08 10.08 -11.66
CA PRO A 249 17.27 11.30 -11.62
C PRO A 249 15.96 11.14 -12.40
N HIS A 250 15.24 10.05 -12.14
CA HIS A 250 14.00 9.70 -12.81
C HIS A 250 13.02 8.99 -11.89
N VAL A 251 11.76 8.99 -12.28
CA VAL A 251 10.68 8.20 -11.69
C VAL A 251 10.03 7.36 -12.78
N ASP A 252 9.70 6.12 -12.43
CA ASP A 252 9.06 5.16 -13.31
C ASP A 252 7.60 4.94 -12.92
N LEU A 253 6.75 4.66 -13.90
CA LEU A 253 5.40 4.13 -13.73
C LEU A 253 5.25 2.82 -14.47
N PHE A 254 4.68 1.83 -13.81
CA PHE A 254 4.35 0.55 -14.41
C PHE A 254 2.89 0.52 -14.89
N PHE A 255 2.67 0.05 -16.11
CA PHE A 255 1.35 -0.22 -16.68
C PHE A 255 1.29 -1.68 -17.13
N PRO A 256 0.36 -2.51 -16.65
CA PRO A 256 0.41 -3.92 -16.95
C PRO A 256 -0.08 -4.25 -18.36
N ASN A 257 0.46 -5.34 -18.94
CA ASN A 257 0.02 -5.84 -20.24
C ASN A 257 -1.40 -6.44 -20.20
N SER A 258 -1.95 -6.68 -19.00
CA SER A 258 -3.29 -7.22 -18.78
C SER A 258 -4.40 -6.17 -18.80
N LEU A 259 -4.08 -4.89 -19.03
CA LEU A 259 -5.07 -3.82 -19.21
C LEU A 259 -5.97 -4.10 -20.43
N ASP A 260 -7.27 -3.80 -20.32
CA ASP A 260 -8.18 -3.85 -21.47
C ASP A 260 -7.93 -2.70 -22.44
N THR A 261 -7.48 -1.56 -21.91
CA THR A 261 -7.21 -0.37 -22.71
C THR A 261 -6.10 0.44 -22.05
N LEU A 262 -5.16 0.93 -22.87
CA LEU A 262 -4.13 1.88 -22.48
C LEU A 262 -3.98 2.96 -23.57
N ILE A 263 -4.51 4.14 -23.28
CA ILE A 263 -4.32 5.36 -24.08
C ILE A 263 -3.05 6.03 -23.55
N ARG A 264 -1.91 5.76 -24.21
CA ARG A 264 -0.59 6.27 -23.78
C ARG A 264 -0.44 7.78 -23.92
N ARG A 265 -1.22 8.42 -24.80
CA ARG A 265 -1.21 9.87 -25.06
C ARG A 265 -2.61 10.34 -25.46
N ASP A 266 -3.42 10.75 -24.48
CA ASP A 266 -4.62 11.52 -24.78
C ASP A 266 -4.24 12.95 -25.20
N PRO A 267 -4.97 13.62 -26.13
CA PRO A 267 -4.71 15.02 -26.48
C PRO A 267 -4.74 16.00 -25.30
N SER A 268 -5.37 15.65 -24.18
CA SER A 268 -5.31 16.47 -22.97
C SER A 268 -3.98 16.39 -22.23
N GLY A 269 -3.17 15.36 -22.46
CA GLY A 269 -1.96 15.04 -21.68
C GLY A 269 -2.12 13.91 -20.67
N TRP A 270 -3.34 13.37 -20.50
CA TRP A 270 -3.58 12.22 -19.62
C TRP A 270 -3.08 10.91 -20.27
N ILE A 271 -2.52 10.03 -19.46
CA ILE A 271 -2.40 8.60 -19.74
C ILE A 271 -3.64 7.95 -19.15
N ILE A 272 -4.45 7.26 -19.95
CA ILE A 272 -5.74 6.75 -19.49
C ILE A 272 -5.80 5.25 -19.72
N CYS A 273 -6.23 4.49 -18.73
CA CYS A 273 -6.35 3.04 -18.85
C CYS A 273 -7.53 2.49 -18.05
N ARG A 274 -7.88 1.24 -18.34
CA ARG A 274 -8.86 0.48 -17.58
C ARG A 274 -8.53 -1.00 -17.54
N MET A 275 -9.01 -1.65 -16.51
CA MET A 275 -9.04 -3.10 -16.38
C MET A 275 -10.32 -3.49 -15.67
N GLU A 276 -11.14 -4.30 -16.35
CA GLU A 276 -12.49 -4.66 -15.91
C GLU A 276 -13.30 -3.38 -15.57
N GLY A 277 -13.86 -3.28 -14.36
CA GLY A 277 -14.58 -2.10 -13.90
C GLY A 277 -13.69 -0.95 -13.40
N GLY A 278 -12.37 -1.16 -13.22
CA GLY A 278 -11.49 -0.12 -12.68
C GLY A 278 -10.92 0.78 -13.78
N MET A 279 -11.01 2.09 -13.59
CA MET A 279 -10.51 3.10 -14.54
C MET A 279 -9.48 3.99 -13.86
N VAL A 280 -8.38 4.28 -14.57
CA VAL A 280 -7.28 5.09 -14.04
C VAL A 280 -6.82 6.11 -15.07
N GLY A 281 -6.74 7.36 -14.65
CA GLY A 281 -6.07 8.46 -15.34
C GLY A 281 -4.79 8.80 -14.60
N VAL A 282 -3.68 8.92 -15.32
CA VAL A 282 -2.41 9.41 -14.79
C VAL A 282 -1.98 10.65 -15.56
N TRP A 283 -1.79 11.76 -14.85
CA TRP A 283 -1.24 12.98 -15.39
C TRP A 283 0.22 13.11 -14.96
N PRO A 284 1.19 12.94 -15.86
CA PRO A 284 2.59 13.18 -15.53
C PRO A 284 2.86 14.69 -15.45
N PHE A 285 3.58 15.11 -14.40
CA PHE A 285 4.07 16.49 -14.28
C PHE A 285 5.11 16.86 -15.35
N ASP A 286 5.67 15.84 -15.99
CA ASP A 286 6.57 15.95 -17.13
C ASP A 286 6.04 15.10 -18.30
N SER A 287 5.52 15.79 -19.31
CA SER A 287 4.97 15.17 -20.53
C SER A 287 6.04 14.72 -21.53
N SER A 288 7.32 14.98 -21.26
CA SER A 288 8.44 14.57 -22.11
C SER A 288 8.93 13.14 -21.83
N GLY A 289 8.28 12.44 -20.89
CA GLY A 289 8.67 11.10 -20.50
C GLY A 289 8.65 10.07 -21.63
N THR A 290 9.41 9.01 -21.43
CA THR A 290 9.66 7.97 -22.44
C THR A 290 8.96 6.68 -22.08
N TRP A 291 8.47 5.97 -23.09
CA TRP A 291 7.87 4.65 -22.93
C TRP A 291 8.89 3.56 -23.27
N SER A 292 8.93 2.52 -22.46
CA SER A 292 9.67 1.29 -22.78
C SER A 292 8.81 0.05 -22.51
N GLN A 293 9.12 -1.04 -23.20
CA GLN A 293 8.40 -2.31 -23.05
C GLN A 293 9.08 -3.17 -21.98
N LEU A 294 8.29 -3.82 -21.14
CA LEU A 294 8.71 -4.82 -20.17
C LEU A 294 8.03 -6.16 -20.48
N PRO A 295 8.54 -7.28 -19.94
CA PRO A 295 7.85 -8.57 -20.04
C PRO A 295 6.44 -8.53 -19.42
N ALA A 296 6.29 -7.89 -18.26
CA ALA A 296 5.06 -7.83 -17.48
C ALA A 296 4.10 -6.68 -17.89
N GLY A 297 4.58 -5.71 -18.65
CA GLY A 297 3.89 -4.43 -18.84
C GLY A 297 4.65 -3.45 -19.72
N SER A 298 4.31 -2.18 -19.59
CA SER A 298 5.02 -1.04 -20.14
C SER A 298 5.52 -0.16 -19.00
N ARG A 299 6.63 0.52 -19.21
CA ARG A 299 7.14 1.56 -18.32
C ARG A 299 6.96 2.93 -18.95
N TYR A 300 6.53 3.90 -18.17
CA TYR A 300 6.68 5.32 -18.48
C TYR A 300 7.71 5.94 -17.52
N ARG A 301 8.80 6.49 -18.06
CA ARG A 301 9.89 7.10 -17.29
C ARG A 301 9.85 8.61 -17.45
N SER A 302 9.79 9.35 -16.34
CA SER A 302 9.74 10.82 -16.28
C SER A 302 10.57 11.38 -15.11
N GLY A 303 10.51 12.69 -14.83
CA GLY A 303 11.37 13.33 -13.82
C GLY A 303 10.71 13.91 -12.56
N LYS A 304 9.38 14.11 -12.52
CA LYS A 304 8.76 15.00 -11.51
C LYS A 304 7.64 14.38 -10.67
N GLY A 305 7.01 13.31 -11.14
CA GLY A 305 5.87 12.68 -10.47
C GLY A 305 4.55 12.84 -11.23
N TYR A 306 3.44 12.53 -10.53
CA TYR A 306 2.16 12.22 -11.16
C TYR A 306 0.97 12.65 -10.29
N VAL A 307 -0.15 12.98 -10.96
CA VAL A 307 -1.50 12.91 -10.38
C VAL A 307 -2.17 11.65 -10.90
N VAL A 308 -2.83 10.92 -10.00
CA VAL A 308 -3.60 9.72 -10.32
C VAL A 308 -5.05 9.97 -9.93
N GLU A 309 -5.95 9.71 -10.87
CA GLU A 309 -7.39 9.78 -10.69
C GLU A 309 -7.99 8.43 -11.03
N THR A 310 -8.95 7.99 -10.22
CA THR A 310 -9.60 6.69 -10.39
C THR A 310 -11.11 6.84 -10.49
N ALA A 311 -11.75 5.85 -11.12
CA ALA A 311 -13.20 5.72 -11.15
C ALA A 311 -13.61 4.26 -11.23
N SER A 312 -14.80 3.97 -10.71
CA SER A 312 -15.43 2.66 -10.80
C SER A 312 -16.44 2.64 -11.95
N GLY A 313 -16.51 1.52 -12.65
CA GLY A 313 -17.51 1.25 -13.69
C GLY A 313 -18.93 1.15 -13.13
N LYS A 314 -19.11 1.13 -11.80
CA LYS A 314 -20.43 1.33 -11.16
C LYS A 314 -20.85 2.79 -11.09
N GLU A 315 -19.89 3.71 -11.11
CA GLU A 315 -20.12 5.14 -10.94
C GLU A 315 -20.28 5.85 -12.29
N MET A 316 -19.53 5.43 -13.31
CA MET A 316 -19.57 6.02 -14.65
C MET A 316 -19.04 5.10 -15.73
N GLU A 317 -19.41 5.38 -16.98
CA GLU A 317 -18.87 4.71 -18.16
C GLU A 317 -17.46 5.23 -18.50
N PHE A 318 -16.68 4.42 -19.21
CA PHE A 318 -15.28 4.76 -19.52
C PHE A 318 -15.15 6.01 -20.40
N ALA A 319 -16.11 6.24 -21.30
CA ALA A 319 -16.13 7.44 -22.13
C ALA A 319 -16.36 8.71 -21.28
N ASP A 320 -17.27 8.65 -20.31
CA ASP A 320 -17.54 9.76 -19.38
C ASP A 320 -16.34 10.05 -18.48
N PHE A 321 -15.63 9.00 -18.05
CA PHE A 321 -14.39 9.15 -17.31
C PHE A 321 -13.31 9.88 -18.12
N ILE A 322 -13.14 9.54 -19.40
CA ILE A 322 -12.20 10.23 -20.30
C ILE A 322 -12.59 11.71 -20.42
N GLU A 323 -13.86 12.03 -20.67
CA GLU A 323 -14.31 13.41 -20.77
C GLU A 323 -14.12 14.19 -19.47
N ARG A 324 -14.39 13.56 -18.31
CA ARG A 324 -14.11 14.13 -16.98
C ARG A 324 -12.63 14.47 -16.82
N LEU A 325 -11.73 13.58 -17.23
CA LEU A 325 -10.28 13.84 -17.20
C LEU A 325 -9.89 14.97 -18.15
N ARG A 326 -10.41 15.02 -19.37
CA ARG A 326 -10.10 16.08 -20.34
C ARG A 326 -10.49 17.48 -19.84
N GLN A 327 -11.55 17.55 -19.05
CA GLN A 327 -12.02 18.78 -18.36
C GLN A 327 -11.16 19.14 -17.13
N ARG A 328 -10.48 18.15 -16.52
CA ARG A 328 -9.63 18.32 -15.34
C ARG A 328 -8.16 18.29 -15.76
N ARG A 329 -7.54 19.45 -16.02
CA ARG A 329 -6.11 19.55 -16.35
C ARG A 329 -5.31 20.08 -15.17
N PRO A 330 -4.49 19.23 -14.50
CA PRO A 330 -3.51 19.66 -13.51
C PRO A 330 -2.55 20.72 -14.06
N SER A 331 -2.28 21.78 -13.29
CA SER A 331 -1.28 22.80 -13.63
C SER A 331 0.06 22.49 -12.94
N PRO A 332 1.18 22.36 -13.68
CA PRO A 332 2.49 22.01 -13.12
C PRO A 332 3.26 23.18 -12.47
N ASN A 333 2.86 24.44 -12.68
CA ASN A 333 3.68 25.62 -12.33
C ASN A 333 3.25 26.38 -11.06
N SER A 334 2.36 25.82 -10.27
CA SER A 334 2.08 26.30 -8.91
C SER A 334 1.44 25.15 -8.15
N TYR A 335 2.14 24.59 -7.16
CA TYR A 335 1.57 23.67 -6.17
C TYR A 335 0.59 24.42 -5.26
N THR A 336 -0.43 25.05 -5.85
CA THR A 336 -1.40 25.89 -5.16
C THR A 336 -2.79 25.84 -5.76
N THR A 337 -3.05 25.19 -6.91
CA THR A 337 -4.45 24.87 -7.32
C THR A 337 -4.57 23.93 -8.52
N ILE A 338 -5.42 22.89 -8.41
CA ILE A 338 -6.01 22.14 -9.53
C ILE A 338 -7.54 22.07 -9.32
N HIS A 339 -8.33 22.66 -10.23
CA HIS A 339 -9.81 22.54 -10.27
C HIS A 339 -10.19 21.56 -11.41
N SER A 340 -11.16 20.64 -11.28
CA SER A 340 -12.41 20.65 -10.52
C SER A 340 -12.62 19.37 -9.68
N GLU A 341 -11.93 19.33 -8.55
CA GLU A 341 -12.37 18.94 -7.20
C GLU A 341 -11.12 19.24 -6.35
N GLN A 342 -11.10 20.44 -5.73
CA GLN A 342 -9.91 21.27 -5.46
C GLN A 342 -8.72 20.51 -4.84
N LEU A 343 -7.79 20.00 -5.65
CA LEU A 343 -6.50 19.55 -5.15
C LEU A 343 -5.62 20.78 -4.99
N THR A 344 -5.44 21.22 -3.74
CA THR A 344 -4.63 22.39 -3.39
C THR A 344 -3.61 21.96 -2.37
N LEU A 345 -2.32 22.06 -2.69
CA LEU A 345 -1.28 21.98 -1.67
C LEU A 345 -1.25 23.36 -0.98
N GLN A 346 -1.57 23.39 0.31
CA GLN A 346 -1.48 24.60 1.13
C GLN A 346 -0.24 24.51 2.01
N GLN A 347 0.66 25.48 1.86
CA GLN A 347 1.77 25.64 2.79
C GLN A 347 1.28 26.37 4.05
N GLN A 348 1.39 25.72 5.19
CA GLN A 348 1.06 26.24 6.51
C GLN A 348 2.15 27.21 7.00
N ARG A 349 1.82 28.06 7.99
CA ARG A 349 2.74 29.08 8.54
C ARG A 349 3.98 28.51 9.24
N ASP A 350 3.94 27.24 9.64
CA ASP A 350 5.06 26.50 10.22
C ASP A 350 6.00 25.88 9.16
N GLY A 351 5.71 26.10 7.87
CA GLY A 351 6.46 25.55 6.74
C GLY A 351 6.00 24.16 6.30
N SER A 352 5.02 23.53 6.97
CA SER A 352 4.44 22.25 6.53
C SER A 352 3.55 22.44 5.29
N THR A 353 3.47 21.41 4.44
CA THR A 353 2.59 21.43 3.25
C THR A 353 1.49 20.40 3.42
N GLU A 354 0.24 20.83 3.31
CA GLU A 354 -0.94 19.99 3.44
C GLU A 354 -1.62 19.84 2.08
N LEU A 355 -1.93 18.60 1.67
CA LEU A 355 -2.81 18.39 0.53
C LEU A 355 -4.25 18.58 0.99
N LEU A 356 -4.89 19.60 0.43
CA LEU A 356 -6.33 19.75 0.44
C LEU A 356 -6.89 19.09 -0.81
N VAL A 357 -7.96 18.30 -0.64
CA VAL A 357 -8.77 17.78 -1.73
C VAL A 357 -10.18 18.29 -1.49
N ASN A 358 -10.73 19.04 -2.45
CA ASN A 358 -11.96 19.81 -2.27
C ASN A 358 -11.92 20.79 -1.09
N GLY A 359 -10.76 21.40 -0.82
CA GLY A 359 -10.59 22.34 0.29
C GLY A 359 -10.57 21.69 1.68
N ALA A 360 -10.54 20.35 1.76
CA ALA A 360 -10.40 19.60 3.00
C ALA A 360 -9.07 18.84 3.00
N ALA A 361 -8.34 18.90 4.11
CA ALA A 361 -7.16 18.09 4.33
C ALA A 361 -7.46 16.60 4.12
N ALA A 362 -6.48 15.83 3.65
CA ALA A 362 -6.53 14.38 3.75
C ALA A 362 -6.82 14.01 5.23
N PRO A 363 -7.96 13.36 5.54
CA PRO A 363 -8.37 13.19 6.93
C PRO A 363 -7.32 12.36 7.67
N ALA A 364 -6.76 12.92 8.73
CA ALA A 364 -5.92 12.17 9.66
C ALA A 364 -6.76 11.15 10.43
N ILE A 365 -6.10 10.10 10.91
CA ILE A 365 -6.74 9.13 11.79
C ILE A 365 -7.29 9.83 13.05
N ARG A 366 -8.47 9.44 13.53
CA ARG A 366 -9.01 10.01 14.78
C ARG A 366 -8.05 9.80 15.95
N LYS A 367 -7.90 10.84 16.79
CA LYS A 367 -7.05 10.81 17.98
C LYS A 367 -7.43 9.63 18.88
N GLY A 368 -6.44 8.85 19.30
CA GLY A 368 -6.63 7.66 20.13
C GLY A 368 -6.83 6.37 19.34
N LEU A 369 -6.79 6.42 18.01
CA LEU A 369 -6.79 5.25 17.14
C LEU A 369 -5.42 5.02 16.49
N ARG A 370 -5.14 3.75 16.19
CA ARG A 370 -4.04 3.27 15.34
C ARG A 370 -4.53 2.77 14.00
N MET A 371 -5.77 2.27 13.93
CA MET A 371 -6.41 1.86 12.69
C MET A 371 -7.87 2.33 12.70
N GLU A 372 -8.34 2.79 11.56
CA GLU A 372 -9.67 3.36 11.37
C GLU A 372 -10.25 2.94 10.02
N GLY A 373 -11.37 2.24 10.06
CA GLY A 373 -12.18 1.91 8.90
C GLY A 373 -13.55 1.38 9.32
N PRO A 374 -14.45 1.11 8.37
CA PRO A 374 -15.78 0.59 8.68
C PRO A 374 -15.76 -0.85 9.23
N PHE A 375 -14.68 -1.60 8.96
CA PHE A 375 -14.55 -3.02 9.30
C PHE A 375 -13.60 -3.29 10.46
N LEU A 376 -12.59 -2.44 10.65
CA LEU A 376 -11.57 -2.60 11.66
C LEU A 376 -11.26 -1.24 12.28
N GLU A 377 -11.38 -1.17 13.61
CA GLU A 377 -10.92 -0.06 14.42
C GLU A 377 -9.97 -0.57 15.50
N CYS A 378 -8.80 0.04 15.64
CA CYS A 378 -7.83 -0.30 16.69
C CYS A 378 -7.51 0.94 17.51
N THR A 379 -7.72 0.87 18.82
CA THR A 379 -7.42 1.96 19.75
C THR A 379 -5.96 1.89 20.22
N THR A 380 -5.40 3.03 20.65
CA THR A 380 -4.04 3.10 21.21
C THR A 380 -3.86 2.28 22.48
N ASN A 381 -4.96 1.94 23.17
CA ASN A 381 -4.96 1.14 24.40
C ASN A 381 -5.03 -0.38 24.13
N GLY A 382 -5.01 -0.80 22.86
CA GLY A 382 -4.99 -2.22 22.49
C GLY A 382 -6.37 -2.88 22.47
N VAL A 383 -7.44 -2.11 22.25
CA VAL A 383 -8.77 -2.66 21.93
C VAL A 383 -8.98 -2.60 20.43
N VAL A 384 -9.20 -3.76 19.81
CA VAL A 384 -9.57 -3.90 18.40
C VAL A 384 -11.06 -4.23 18.30
N THR A 385 -11.78 -3.53 17.45
CA THR A 385 -13.18 -3.80 17.13
C THR A 385 -13.31 -4.15 15.65
N LEU A 386 -13.79 -5.35 15.38
CA LEU A 386 -14.14 -5.81 14.04
C LEU A 386 -15.65 -5.68 13.83
N ARG A 387 -16.07 -5.28 12.64
CA ARG A 387 -17.47 -5.11 12.26
C ARG A 387 -17.72 -5.67 10.87
N ALA A 388 -18.83 -6.37 10.67
CA ALA A 388 -19.30 -6.80 9.35
C ALA A 388 -19.97 -5.66 8.53
N GLY A 389 -19.53 -4.41 8.72
CA GLY A 389 -20.06 -3.20 8.09
C GLY A 389 -20.59 -2.17 9.08
N ALA A 390 -21.08 -1.04 8.54
CA ALA A 390 -21.44 0.15 9.31
C ALA A 390 -22.94 0.26 9.73
N HIS A 391 -23.75 -0.78 9.50
CA HIS A 391 -25.19 -0.73 9.76
C HIS A 391 -25.55 -1.21 11.18
N PRO A 392 -26.65 -0.71 11.78
CA PRO A 392 -27.16 -1.21 13.06
C PRO A 392 -27.45 -2.71 12.98
N GLY A 393 -26.92 -3.49 13.93
CA GLY A 393 -27.07 -4.94 13.97
C GLY A 393 -25.98 -5.75 13.25
N ALA A 394 -25.01 -5.09 12.60
CA ALA A 394 -23.84 -5.78 12.05
C ALA A 394 -23.12 -6.59 13.15
N ALA A 395 -22.62 -7.78 12.81
CA ALA A 395 -21.82 -8.59 13.73
C ALA A 395 -20.62 -7.78 14.24
N VAL A 396 -20.32 -7.88 15.53
CA VAL A 396 -19.21 -7.19 16.19
C VAL A 396 -18.36 -8.19 16.96
N ARG A 397 -17.03 -8.12 16.77
CA ARG A 397 -16.05 -8.90 17.52
C ARG A 397 -15.04 -7.93 18.14
N VAL A 398 -14.82 -8.05 19.46
CA VAL A 398 -13.87 -7.20 20.20
C VAL A 398 -12.69 -8.04 20.67
N LEU A 399 -11.49 -7.62 20.30
CA LEU A 399 -10.22 -8.18 20.78
C LEU A 399 -9.62 -7.17 21.77
N ASP A 400 -9.77 -7.44 23.06
CA ASP A 400 -9.28 -6.56 24.12
C ASP A 400 -7.94 -7.06 24.68
N PHE A 401 -6.82 -6.57 24.14
CA PHE A 401 -5.48 -6.94 24.59
C PHE A 401 -5.12 -6.33 25.97
N SER A 402 -5.93 -5.41 26.49
CA SER A 402 -5.72 -4.83 27.84
C SER A 402 -6.20 -5.77 28.95
N ARG A 403 -7.23 -6.58 28.68
CA ARG A 403 -7.80 -7.55 29.62
C ARG A 403 -6.97 -8.84 29.70
N GLY A 404 -5.89 -8.77 30.47
CA GLY A 404 -5.12 -9.96 30.89
C GLY A 404 -3.83 -9.64 31.65
N ARG A 405 -3.78 -8.51 32.36
CA ARG A 405 -2.73 -8.18 33.33
C ARG A 405 -3.12 -8.63 34.75
N ARG A 406 -3.92 -9.68 34.89
CA ARG A 406 -4.33 -10.21 36.20
C ARG A 406 -3.71 -11.58 36.40
#